data_AF-A0AAU4DZP0-F1
#
_entry.id   AF-A0AAU4DZP0-F1
#
_cell.length_a   1.000
_cell.length_b   1.000
_cell.length_c   1.000
_cell.angle_alpha   90.00
_cell.angle_beta   90.00
_cell.angle_gamma   90.00
#
_symmetry.space_group_name_H-M   'P 1'
#
loop_
_entity.id
_entity.type
_entity.pdbx_description
1 polymer ?
#
loop_
_entity_poly.entity_id
_entity_poly.type
_entity_poly.pdbx_seq_one_letter_code
_entity_poly.pdbx_strand_id
1 'polypeptide(L)' 'MKRVDGFHALRHFYASTLLDAGESITALAEHLGHSDPGFTLRTYAHLMPSSKDRTRRAVDNVLGVRLEPPARPDDGLAA' A
#
# COMPACT_ATOMS: atom_id res chain seq x y z
N MET A 1 22.58 -12.62 -13.18
CA MET A 1 21.49 -12.40 -14.15
C MET A 1 20.20 -12.97 -13.54
N LYS A 2 19.43 -12.19 -12.77
CA LYS A 2 18.21 -12.70 -12.12
C LYS A 2 17.17 -12.95 -13.21
N ARG A 3 16.77 -14.21 -13.38
CA ARG A 3 15.73 -14.62 -14.30
C ARG A 3 14.41 -13.98 -13.86
N VAL A 4 14.05 -12.88 -14.50
CA VAL A 4 12.71 -12.30 -14.44
C VAL A 4 11.86 -13.16 -15.37
N ASP A 5 11.60 -14.40 -14.98
CA ASP A 5 10.84 -15.34 -15.81
C ASP A 5 9.42 -14.76 -15.96
N GLY A 6 8.95 -14.57 -17.19
CA GLY A 6 7.82 -13.68 -17.50
C GLY A 6 6.56 -13.86 -16.63
N PHE A 7 6.20 -15.10 -16.28
CA PHE A 7 5.06 -15.37 -15.39
C PHE A 7 5.26 -14.85 -13.95
N HIS A 8 6.50 -14.87 -13.45
CA HIS A 8 6.83 -14.29 -12.16
C HIS A 8 6.71 -12.77 -12.19
N ALA A 9 7.11 -12.12 -13.28
CA ALA A 9 6.92 -10.69 -13.48
C ALA A 9 5.44 -10.30 -13.56
N LEU A 10 4.62 -11.11 -14.24
CA LEU A 10 3.17 -10.89 -14.30
C LEU A 10 2.50 -11.03 -12.93
N ARG A 11 2.87 -12.05 -12.15
CA ARG A 11 2.40 -12.22 -10.76
C ARG A 11 2.79 -11.02 -9.90
N HIS A 12 4.02 -10.52 -10.07
CA HIS A 12 4.48 -9.30 -9.39
C HIS A 12 3.68 -8.07 -9.80
N PHE A 13 3.46 -7.85 -11.09
CA PHE A 13 2.65 -6.74 -11.59
C PHE A 13 1.24 -6.78 -11.03
N TYR A 14 0.58 -7.94 -11.08
CA TYR A 14 -0.76 -8.14 -10.54
C TYR A 14 -0.85 -7.83 -9.04
N ALA A 15 0.10 -8.34 -8.24
CA ALA A 15 0.18 -8.05 -6.82
C ALA A 15 0.40 -6.55 -6.54
N SER A 16 1.29 -5.89 -7.28
CA SER A 16 1.52 -4.44 -7.17
C SER A 16 0.25 -3.65 -7.45
N THR A 17 -0.47 -3.97 -8.53
CA THR A 17 -1.68 -3.23 -8.90
C THR A 17 -2.80 -3.35 -7.86
N LEU A 18 -2.99 -4.54 -7.28
CA LEU A 18 -4.02 -4.75 -6.26
C LEU A 18 -3.68 -4.03 -4.96
N LEU A 19 -2.42 -4.09 -4.53
CA LEU A 19 -2.00 -3.43 -3.29
C LEU A 19 -2.00 -1.90 -3.41
N ASP A 20 -1.70 -1.35 -4.59
CA ASP A 20 -1.80 0.09 -4.84
C ASP A 20 -3.27 0.57 -4.83
N ALA A 21 -4.19 -0.27 -5.33
CA ALA A 21 -5.63 -0.03 -5.24
C ALA A 21 -6.20 -0.14 -3.80
N GLY A 22 -5.39 -0.58 -2.83
CA GLY A 22 -5.78 -0.71 -1.43
C GLY A 22 -6.41 -2.07 -1.07
N GLU A 23 -6.24 -3.09 -1.90
CA GLU A 23 -6.73 -4.45 -1.63
C GLU A 23 -6.05 -5.07 -0.40
N SER A 24 -6.76 -5.97 0.28
CA SER A 24 -6.22 -6.63 1.46
C SER A 24 -5.20 -7.72 1.09
N ILE A 25 -4.19 -7.92 1.96
CA ILE A 25 -3.18 -8.99 1.78
C ILE A 25 -3.82 -10.38 1.80
N THR A 26 -4.90 -10.57 2.58
CA THR A 26 -5.64 -11.83 2.64
C THR A 26 -6.35 -12.12 1.31
N ALA A 27 -7.05 -11.15 0.74
CA ALA A 27 -7.70 -11.31 -0.57
C ALA A 27 -6.66 -11.55 -1.67
N LEU A 28 -5.54 -10.82 -1.65
CA LEU A 28 -4.42 -11.09 -2.56
C LEU A 28 -3.89 -12.52 -2.41
N ALA A 29 -3.76 -13.02 -1.17
CA ALA A 29 -3.33 -14.39 -0.92
C ALA A 29 -4.30 -15.41 -1.53
N GLU A 30 -5.61 -15.20 -1.39
CA GLU A 30 -6.65 -16.04 -1.99
C GLU A 30 -6.59 -16.02 -3.53
N HIS A 31 -6.47 -14.84 -4.14
CA HIS A 31 -6.34 -14.69 -5.61
C HIS A 31 -5.09 -15.38 -6.16
N LEU A 32 -4.02 -15.37 -5.37
CA LEU A 32 -2.75 -16.00 -5.72
C LEU A 32 -2.71 -17.50 -5.37
N GLY A 33 -3.74 -18.03 -4.70
CA GLY A 33 -3.81 -19.41 -4.24
C GLY A 33 -2.84 -19.74 -3.11
N HIS A 34 -2.41 -18.75 -2.33
CA HIS A 34 -1.54 -18.95 -1.17
C HIS A 34 -2.37 -19.37 0.05
N SER A 35 -2.12 -20.58 0.55
CA SER A 35 -2.76 -21.08 1.78
C SER A 35 -2.31 -20.35 3.05
N ASP A 36 -1.13 -19.73 3.04
CA ASP A 36 -0.61 -18.89 4.12
C ASP A 36 -0.57 -17.42 3.68
N PRO A 37 -1.48 -16.57 4.18
CA PRO A 37 -1.41 -15.12 3.95
C PRO A 37 -0.11 -14.49 4.46
N GLY A 38 0.54 -15.09 5.47
CA GLY A 38 1.83 -14.65 5.97
C GLY A 38 2.94 -14.77 4.91
N PHE A 39 2.87 -15.76 4.03
CA PHE A 39 3.77 -15.87 2.88
C PHE A 39 3.59 -14.69 1.93
N THR A 40 2.34 -14.40 1.53
CA THR A 40 2.00 -13.23 0.70
C THR A 40 2.51 -11.94 1.31
N LEU A 41 2.29 -11.76 2.61
CA LEU A 41 2.74 -10.58 3.34
C LEU A 41 4.26 -10.42 3.27
N ARG A 42 5.02 -11.46 3.63
CA ARG A 42 6.50 -11.41 3.59
C ARG A 42 7.02 -11.11 2.18
N THR A 43 6.38 -11.63 1.15
CA THR A 43 6.79 -11.42 -0.24
C THR A 43 6.44 -10.03 -0.76
N TYR A 44 5.25 -9.50 -0.45
CA TYR A 44 4.70 -8.31 -1.12
C TYR A 44 4.51 -7.08 -0.22
N ALA A 45 4.81 -7.13 1.08
CA ALA A 45 4.67 -6.00 1.99
C ALA A 45 5.41 -4.72 1.52
N HIS A 46 6.52 -4.88 0.80
CA HIS A 46 7.30 -3.78 0.25
C HIS A 46 6.58 -2.98 -0.86
N LEU A 47 5.50 -3.52 -1.42
CA LEU A 47 4.66 -2.85 -2.42
C LEU A 47 3.56 -2.01 -1.77
N MET A 48 3.30 -2.18 -0.47
CA MET A 48 2.23 -1.46 0.21
C MET A 48 2.63 0.00 0.43
N PRO A 49 1.82 0.98 -0.05
CA PRO A 49 2.11 2.37 0.19
C PRO A 49 2.02 2.68 1.70
N SER A 50 2.93 3.54 2.19
CA SER A 50 2.92 3.99 3.58
C SER A 50 1.53 4.54 3.94
N SER A 51 0.88 3.90 4.91
CA SER A 51 -0.49 4.23 5.31
C SER A 51 -0.55 5.24 6.44
N LYS A 52 0.59 5.72 6.98
CA LYS A 52 0.63 6.53 8.22
C LYS A 52 -0.37 7.69 8.22
N ASP A 53 -0.35 8.53 7.20
CA ASP A 53 -1.25 9.70 7.12
C ASP A 53 -2.70 9.31 6.86
N ARG A 54 -2.94 8.25 6.08
CA ARG A 54 -4.28 7.73 5.82
C ARG A 54 -4.89 7.15 7.10
N THR A 55 -4.13 6.38 7.84
CA THR A 55 -4.51 5.79 9.12
C THR A 55 -4.82 6.87 10.14
N ARG A 56 -3.94 7.89 10.24
CA ARG A 56 -4.19 9.04 11.12
C ARG A 56 -5.50 9.73 10.77
N ARG A 57 -5.72 10.10 9.50
CA ARG A 57 -6.96 10.74 9.04
C ARG A 57 -8.20 9.89 9.31
N ALA A 58 -8.10 8.57 9.10
CA ALA A 58 -9.22 7.66 9.37
C ALA A 58 -9.60 7.65 10.86
N VAL A 59 -8.62 7.62 11.75
CA VAL A 59 -8.85 7.68 13.20
C VAL A 59 -9.38 9.06 13.62
N ASP A 60 -8.78 10.14 13.12
CA ASP A 60 -9.21 11.52 13.37
C ASP A 60 -10.70 11.73 12.98
N ASN A 61 -11.10 11.19 11.83
CA ASN A 61 -12.50 11.24 11.36
C ASN A 61 -13.47 10.49 12.28
N VAL A 62 -13.10 9.31 12.78
CA VAL A 62 -13.96 8.50 13.67
C VAL A 62 -14.10 9.16 15.04
N LEU A 63 -13.02 9.77 15.54
CA LEU A 63 -13.01 10.43 16.84
C LEU A 63 -13.57 11.86 16.81
N GLY A 64 -13.94 12.37 15.62
CA GLY A 64 -14.41 13.74 15.45
C GLY A 64 -13.33 14.81 15.68
N VAL A 65 -12.06 14.42 15.67
CA VAL A 65 -10.92 15.33 15.86
C VAL A 65 -10.56 15.92 14.50
N ARG A 66 -11.19 17.03 14.12
CA ARG A 66 -10.75 17.80 12.94
C ARG A 66 -9.45 18.52 13.28
N LEU A 67 -8.32 17.83 13.12
CA LEU A 67 -7.02 18.48 13.09
C LEU A 67 -6.89 19.14 11.72
N GLU A 68 -6.74 20.47 11.70
CA GLU A 68 -6.38 21.20 10.49
C GLU A 68 -5.15 20.52 9.85
N PRO A 69 -5.13 20.33 8.52
CA PRO A 69 -4.00 19.69 7.85
C PRO A 69 -2.71 20.43 8.23
N PRO A 70 -1.57 19.72 8.39
CA PRO A 70 -0.32 20.38 8.68
C PRO A 70 -0.11 21.46 7.62
N ALA A 71 0.16 22.69 8.05
CA ALA A 71 0.54 23.77 7.16
C ALA A 71 1.59 23.20 6.21
N ARG A 72 1.30 23.23 4.89
CA ARG A 72 2.34 23.00 3.90
C ARG A 72 3.50 23.91 4.32
N PRO A 73 4.73 23.40 4.48
CA PRO A 73 5.87 24.29 4.60
C PRO A 73 5.81 25.15 3.35
N ASP A 74 5.55 26.44 3.60
CA ASP A 74 5.73 27.57 2.74
C ASP A 74 6.88 27.33 1.75
N ASP A 75 6.56 26.75 0.61
CA ASP A 75 7.36 26.79 -0.60
C ASP A 75 7.37 28.25 -1.04
N GLY A 76 8.25 29.03 -0.40
CA GLY A 76 8.45 30.46 -0.57
C GLY A 76 8.92 30.83 -1.97
N LEU A 77 8.05 30.63 -2.96
CA LEU A 77 8.18 31.17 -4.30
C LEU A 77 7.09 32.22 -4.50
N ALA A 78 7.24 33.32 -3.74
CA ALA A 78 6.80 34.63 -4.20
C ALA A 78 8.03 35.31 -4.82
N ALA A 79 8.11 35.26 -6.15
CA ALA A 79 8.85 36.20 -6.99
C ALA A 79 8.21 36.20 -8.38
#